data_AF-A0A842J184-F1
#
_entry.id   AF-A0A842J184-F1
#
_cell.length_a   1.000
_cell.length_b   1.000
_cell.length_c   1.000
_cell.angle_alpha   90.00
_cell.angle_beta   90.00
_cell.angle_gamma   90.00
#
_symmetry.space_group_name_H-M   'P 1'
#
loop_
_entity.id
_entity.type
_entity.pdbx_description
1 polymer ?
#
loop_
_entity_poly.entity_id
_entity_poly.type
_entity_poly.pdbx_seq_one_letter_code
_entity_poly.pdbx_strand_id
1 'polypeptide(L)'
;MIDYTPEEKNKLAKKIIIIFGLIAGLGDTVYEGARGIYGIYLGILGMSIIMLVDMIFALPVAFMVFSESKIFIIIGIFICGIILAIQEVIFRAFIADEIGKENRGKAYGIYNVFYGLGILLGSSIIGFLYKNGAATIGFFCLTTQIAALLIFFKIRLINRD
;
A
#
# COMPACT_ATOMS: atom_id res chain seq x y z
N MET A 1 -36.63 -2.55 12.81
CA MET A 1 -35.50 -2.57 11.86
C MET A 1 -35.95 -3.40 10.67
N ILE A 2 -35.75 -2.93 9.43
CA ILE A 2 -36.12 -3.72 8.25
C ILE A 2 -35.11 -4.87 8.16
N ASP A 3 -35.56 -6.10 8.37
CA ASP A 3 -34.73 -7.29 8.25
C ASP A 3 -34.56 -7.64 6.77
N TYR A 4 -33.41 -7.26 6.21
CA TYR A 4 -33.06 -7.59 4.83
C TYR A 4 -32.82 -9.09 4.66
N THR A 5 -33.35 -9.65 3.57
CA THR A 5 -33.03 -11.01 3.14
C THR A 5 -31.55 -11.14 2.74
N PRO A 6 -30.95 -12.35 2.79
CA PRO A 6 -29.55 -12.55 2.38
C PRO A 6 -29.25 -12.08 0.94
N GLU A 7 -30.23 -12.20 0.04
CA GLU A 7 -30.10 -11.76 -1.35
C GLU A 7 -30.06 -10.22 -1.45
N GLU A 8 -30.92 -9.52 -0.71
CA GLU A 8 -30.92 -8.06 -0.64
C GLU A 8 -29.64 -7.52 0.00
N LYS A 9 -29.11 -8.18 1.04
CA LYS A 9 -27.80 -7.84 1.64
C LYS A 9 -26.67 -7.96 0.63
N ASN A 10 -26.63 -9.04 -0.16
CA ASN A 10 -25.61 -9.23 -1.20
C ASN A 10 -25.72 -8.20 -2.33
N LYS A 11 -26.95 -7.87 -2.76
CA LYS A 11 -27.19 -6.85 -3.79
C LYS A 11 -26.76 -5.46 -3.30
N LEU A 12 -27.07 -5.14 -2.04
CA LEU A 12 -26.66 -3.89 -1.39
C LEU A 12 -25.13 -3.82 -1.25
N ALA A 13 -24.48 -4.89 -0.80
CA ALA A 13 -23.02 -4.94 -0.66
C ALA A 13 -22.30 -4.72 -2.00
N LYS A 14 -22.74 -5.39 -3.08
CA LYS A 14 -22.18 -5.17 -4.43
C LYS A 14 -22.32 -3.71 -4.88
N LYS A 15 -23.48 -3.09 -4.61
CA LYS A 15 -23.72 -1.68 -4.94
C LYS A 15 -22.80 -0.74 -4.15
N ILE A 16 -22.60 -0.99 -2.86
CA ILE A 16 -21.68 -0.21 -2.02
C ILE A 16 -20.24 -0.34 -2.52
N ILE A 17 -19.79 -1.56 -2.83
CA ILE A 17 -18.44 -1.81 -3.34
C ILE A 17 -18.18 -1.02 -4.63
N ILE A 18 -19.13 -1.04 -5.58
CA ILE A 18 -19.01 -0.29 -6.84
C ILE A 18 -18.93 1.22 -6.58
N ILE A 19 -19.82 1.76 -5.74
CA ILE A 19 -19.85 3.20 -5.44
C ILE A 19 -18.56 3.63 -4.74
N PHE A 20 -18.08 2.86 -3.75
CA PHE A 20 -16.84 3.19 -3.05
C PHE A 20 -15.62 3.06 -3.95
N GLY A 21 -15.59 2.05 -4.84
CA GLY A 21 -14.54 1.93 -5.85
C GLY A 21 -14.49 3.13 -6.80
N LEU A 22 -15.65 3.64 -7.23
CA LEU A 22 -15.73 4.85 -8.04
C LEU A 22 -15.26 6.09 -7.28
N ILE A 23 -15.70 6.28 -6.03
CA ILE A 23 -15.25 7.39 -5.18
C ILE A 23 -13.73 7.36 -4.98
N ALA A 24 -13.18 6.18 -4.67
CA ALA A 24 -11.74 5.99 -4.51
C ALA A 24 -10.99 6.32 -5.81
N GLY A 25 -11.42 5.78 -6.95
CA GLY A 25 -10.76 6.05 -8.24
C GLY A 25 -10.81 7.53 -8.66
N LEU A 26 -11.91 8.23 -8.37
CA LEU A 26 -11.99 9.68 -8.58
C LEU A 26 -11.06 10.45 -7.64
N GLY A 27 -10.97 10.04 -6.37
CA GLY A 27 -10.02 10.60 -5.41
C GLY A 27 -8.58 10.43 -5.84
N ASP A 28 -8.22 9.24 -6.32
CA ASP A 28 -6.88 8.93 -6.83
C ASP A 28 -6.49 9.82 -8.01
N THR A 29 -7.44 10.20 -8.87
CA THR A 29 -7.17 11.11 -9.99
C THR A 29 -6.68 12.48 -9.51
N VAL A 30 -7.25 12.99 -8.41
CA VAL A 30 -6.82 14.25 -7.78
C VAL A 30 -5.44 14.08 -7.12
N TYR A 31 -5.22 12.95 -6.45
CA TYR A 31 -3.93 12.62 -5.84
C TYR A 31 -2.80 12.51 -6.88
N GLU A 32 -3.06 11.85 -8.02
CA GLU A 32 -2.12 11.75 -9.13
C GLU A 32 -1.81 13.13 -9.75
N GLY A 33 -2.81 14.02 -9.84
CA GLY A 33 -2.58 15.41 -10.23
C GLY A 33 -1.64 16.16 -9.27
N ALA A 34 -1.84 16.00 -7.96
CA ALA A 34 -0.99 16.62 -6.94
C ALA A 34 0.44 16.01 -6.91
N ARG A 35 0.57 14.71 -7.20
CA ARG A 35 1.86 14.00 -7.27
C ARG A 35 2.80 14.55 -8.33
N GLY A 36 2.28 15.04 -9.45
CA GLY A 36 3.07 15.74 -10.47
C GLY A 36 3.82 16.96 -9.93
N ILE A 37 3.33 17.56 -8.84
CA ILE A 37 3.96 18.68 -8.14
C ILE A 37 4.92 18.16 -7.05
N TYR A 38 4.50 17.17 -6.24
CA TYR A 38 5.32 16.65 -5.14
C TYR A 38 6.62 15.97 -5.56
N GLY A 39 6.64 15.33 -6.74
CA GLY A 39 7.85 14.70 -7.28
C GLY A 39 9.04 15.67 -7.41
N ILE A 40 8.77 16.96 -7.65
CA ILE A 40 9.80 18.02 -7.75
C ILE A 40 10.46 18.30 -6.40
N TYR A 41 9.71 18.18 -5.30
CA TYR A 41 10.18 18.53 -3.95
C TYR A 41 10.79 17.34 -3.18
N LEU A 42 10.47 16.10 -3.57
CA LEU A 42 10.87 14.89 -2.83
C LEU A 42 12.21 14.28 -3.24
N GLY A 43 12.86 14.79 -4.29
CA GLY A 43 14.23 14.38 -4.69
C GLY A 43 15.30 14.56 -3.60
N ILE A 44 14.96 15.19 -2.47
CA ILE A 44 15.86 15.56 -1.38
C ILE A 44 15.99 14.46 -0.30
N LEU A 45 14.96 13.61 -0.10
CA LEU A 45 14.89 12.75 1.10
C LEU A 45 15.65 11.41 1.00
N GLY A 46 16.22 11.09 -0.16
CA GLY A 46 16.99 9.86 -0.37
C GLY A 46 16.12 8.59 -0.25
N MET A 47 15.77 7.99 -1.38
CA MET A 47 14.96 6.77 -1.50
C MET A 47 15.28 5.70 -0.45
N SER A 48 16.56 5.46 -0.22
CA SER A 48 17.02 4.41 0.69
C SER A 48 16.59 4.63 2.14
N ILE A 49 16.52 5.87 2.61
CA ILE A 49 16.16 6.17 4.00
C ILE A 49 14.67 5.93 4.20
N ILE A 50 13.84 6.31 3.23
CA ILE A 50 12.39 6.23 3.39
C ILE A 50 11.87 4.81 3.20
N MET A 51 12.48 4.02 2.30
CA MET A 51 12.19 2.57 2.23
C MET A 51 12.53 1.86 3.55
N LEU A 52 13.63 2.24 4.21
CA LEU A 52 13.96 1.69 5.53
C LEU A 52 12.98 2.14 6.61
N VAL A 53 12.50 3.39 6.56
CA VAL A 53 11.45 3.90 7.46
C VAL A 53 10.16 3.09 7.30
N ASP A 54 9.66 2.89 6.07
CA ASP A 54 8.49 2.01 5.83
C ASP A 54 8.71 0.61 6.44
N MET A 55 9.87 0.01 6.16
CA MET A 55 10.19 -1.33 6.64
C MET A 55 10.31 -1.47 8.16
N ILE A 56 10.78 -0.41 8.85
CA ILE A 56 10.87 -0.38 10.31
C ILE A 56 9.50 -0.16 10.94
N PHE A 57 8.66 0.70 10.36
CA PHE A 57 7.38 1.08 10.96
C PHE A 57 6.20 0.17 10.58
N ALA A 58 6.26 -0.59 9.48
CA ALA A 58 5.19 -1.52 9.09
C ALA A 58 4.91 -2.60 10.16
N LEU A 59 5.97 -3.05 10.84
CA LEU A 59 5.92 -4.10 11.85
C LEU A 59 5.22 -3.68 13.15
N PRO A 60 5.61 -2.57 13.80
CA PRO A 60 4.89 -2.01 14.93
C PRO A 60 3.44 -1.63 14.58
N VAL A 61 3.20 -1.09 13.38
CA VAL A 61 1.86 -0.70 12.94
C VAL A 61 0.94 -1.92 12.84
N ALA A 62 1.40 -3.03 12.27
CA ALA A 62 0.62 -4.26 12.24
C ALA A 62 0.24 -4.70 13.66
N PHE A 63 1.18 -4.68 14.60
CA PHE A 63 0.90 -5.00 16.01
C PHE A 63 -0.13 -4.04 16.65
N MET A 64 -0.03 -2.74 16.37
CA MET A 64 -0.96 -1.73 16.88
C MET A 64 -2.40 -1.93 16.35
N VAL A 65 -2.54 -2.23 15.05
CA VAL A 65 -3.85 -2.42 14.40
C VAL A 65 -4.55 -3.71 14.85
N PHE A 66 -3.78 -4.75 15.22
CA PHE A 66 -4.32 -6.00 15.76
C PHE A 66 -4.46 -6.02 17.29
N SER A 67 -4.17 -4.91 17.97
CA SER A 67 -4.35 -4.77 19.41
C SER A 67 -5.82 -4.69 19.80
N GLU A 68 -6.18 -5.13 21.01
CA GLU A 68 -7.55 -4.97 21.56
C GLU A 68 -7.87 -3.52 21.97
N SER A 69 -6.85 -2.68 22.12
CA SER A 69 -7.02 -1.29 22.54
C SER A 69 -7.38 -0.36 21.39
N LYS A 70 -8.55 0.28 21.47
CA LYS A 70 -9.05 1.24 20.47
C LYS A 70 -8.06 2.37 20.16
N ILE A 71 -7.34 2.85 21.17
CA ILE A 71 -6.36 3.94 21.02
C ILE A 71 -5.19 3.47 20.16
N PHE A 72 -4.68 2.26 20.42
CA PHE A 72 -3.61 1.67 19.61
C PHE A 72 -4.05 1.43 18.17
N ILE A 73 -5.26 0.94 17.95
CA ILE A 73 -5.80 0.74 16.59
C ILE A 73 -5.84 2.07 15.82
N ILE A 74 -6.38 3.15 16.43
CA ILE A 74 -6.49 4.46 15.77
C ILE A 74 -5.10 5.02 15.43
N ILE A 75 -4.18 4.98 16.39
CA ILE A 75 -2.80 5.44 16.15
C ILE A 75 -2.15 4.63 15.04
N GLY A 76 -2.31 3.31 15.06
CA GLY A 76 -1.81 2.41 14.01
C GLY A 76 -2.37 2.75 12.62
N ILE A 77 -3.67 3.01 12.50
CA ILE A 77 -4.31 3.41 11.23
C ILE A 77 -3.74 4.74 10.72
N PHE A 78 -3.57 5.74 11.59
CA PHE A 78 -3.00 7.03 11.19
C PHE A 78 -1.55 6.90 10.72
N ILE A 79 -0.71 6.18 11.46
CA ILE A 79 0.68 5.94 11.10
C ILE A 79 0.74 5.17 9.77
N CYS A 80 -0.09 4.13 9.60
CA CYS A 80 -0.19 3.36 8.36
C CYS A 80 -0.51 4.27 7.16
N GLY A 81 -1.52 5.14 7.31
CA GLY A 81 -1.91 6.07 6.24
C GLY A 81 -0.79 7.04 5.84
N ILE A 82 -0.04 7.57 6.82
CA ILE A 82 1.09 8.47 6.56
C ILE A 82 2.21 7.72 5.81
N ILE A 83 2.56 6.52 6.26
CA ILE A 83 3.62 5.70 5.64
C ILE A 83 3.24 5.38 4.20
N LEU A 84 2.02 4.90 3.95
CA LEU A 84 1.54 4.58 2.61
C LEU A 84 1.56 5.82 1.70
N ALA A 85 1.08 6.96 2.20
CA ALA A 85 1.07 8.20 1.44
C ALA A 85 2.48 8.66 1.04
N ILE A 86 3.45 8.55 1.96
CA ILE A 86 4.85 8.88 1.69
C ILE A 86 5.45 7.90 0.68
N GLN A 87 5.32 6.60 0.93
CA GLN A 87 5.91 5.52 0.14
C GLN A 87 5.45 5.56 -1.32
N GLU A 88 4.15 5.72 -1.54
CA GLU A 88 3.55 5.71 -2.88
C GLU A 88 4.03 6.90 -3.73
N VAL A 89 4.27 8.06 -3.12
CA VAL A 89 4.77 9.24 -3.84
C VAL A 89 6.24 9.08 -4.21
N ILE A 90 7.05 8.50 -3.32
CA ILE A 90 8.50 8.33 -3.55
C ILE A 90 8.79 7.30 -4.64
N PHE A 91 8.07 6.18 -4.66
CA PHE A 91 8.25 5.19 -5.72
C PHE A 91 7.97 5.78 -7.10
N ARG A 92 6.93 6.62 -7.23
CA ARG A 92 6.59 7.27 -8.49
C ARG A 92 7.60 8.36 -8.87
N ALA A 93 8.09 9.13 -7.90
CA ALA A 93 9.13 10.12 -8.13
C ALA A 93 10.41 9.47 -8.66
N PHE A 94 10.85 8.38 -8.03
CA PHE A 94 12.02 7.62 -8.47
C PHE A 94 11.87 7.03 -9.86
N ILE A 95 10.72 6.42 -10.17
CA ILE A 95 10.46 5.92 -11.52
C ILE A 95 10.55 7.06 -12.55
N ALA A 96 10.09 8.27 -12.20
CA ALA A 96 10.23 9.44 -13.06
C ALA A 96 11.68 9.93 -13.21
N ASP A 97 12.49 9.82 -12.17
CA ASP A 97 13.90 10.25 -12.18
C ASP A 97 14.78 9.28 -12.97
N GLU A 98 14.53 7.97 -12.88
CA GLU A 98 15.27 6.93 -13.59
C GLU A 98 14.88 6.79 -15.06
N ILE A 99 13.60 7.05 -15.40
CA ILE A 99 13.07 6.84 -16.76
C ILE A 99 12.91 8.16 -17.50
N GLY A 100 13.43 8.20 -18.73
CA GLY A 100 13.28 9.32 -19.67
C GLY A 100 11.82 9.74 -19.85
N LYS A 101 11.58 11.05 -20.04
CA LYS A 101 10.23 11.66 -20.07
C LYS A 101 9.29 10.96 -21.05
N GLU A 102 9.81 10.49 -22.17
CA GLU A 102 9.08 9.80 -23.24
C GLU A 102 8.57 8.41 -22.84
N ASN A 103 9.21 7.76 -21.86
CA ASN A 103 8.90 6.40 -21.41
C ASN A 103 8.22 6.32 -20.04
N ARG A 104 8.05 7.44 -19.32
CA ARG A 104 7.44 7.48 -17.98
C ARG A 104 6.06 6.85 -17.91
N GLY A 105 5.22 7.08 -18.92
CA GLY A 105 3.87 6.48 -18.98
C GLY A 105 3.91 4.95 -19.01
N LYS A 106 4.82 4.35 -19.79
CA LYS A 106 5.01 2.89 -19.83
C LYS A 106 5.55 2.37 -18.50
N ALA A 107 6.51 3.06 -17.90
CA ALA A 107 7.10 2.67 -16.62
C ALA A 107 6.06 2.70 -15.48
N TYR A 108 5.22 3.74 -15.40
CA TYR A 108 4.10 3.79 -14.46
C TYR A 108 3.06 2.69 -14.73
N GLY A 109 2.78 2.39 -16.00
CA GLY A 109 1.90 1.27 -16.36
C GLY A 109 2.42 -0.07 -15.82
N ILE A 110 3.70 -0.38 -16.06
CA ILE A 110 4.35 -1.60 -15.54
C ILE A 110 4.32 -1.62 -14.02
N TYR A 111 4.70 -0.52 -13.36
CA TYR A 111 4.65 -0.40 -11.90
C TYR A 111 3.25 -0.67 -11.34
N ASN A 112 2.21 -0.03 -11.89
CA ASN A 112 0.83 -0.20 -11.42
C ASN A 112 0.31 -1.62 -11.64
N VAL A 113 0.73 -2.33 -12.70
CA VAL A 113 0.38 -3.74 -12.91
C VAL A 113 0.94 -4.61 -11.78
N PHE A 114 2.24 -4.50 -11.48
CA PHE A 114 2.84 -5.29 -10.40
C PHE A 114 2.31 -4.90 -9.03
N TYR A 115 2.11 -3.60 -8.77
CA TYR A 115 1.51 -3.12 -7.53
C TYR A 115 0.08 -3.64 -7.35
N GLY A 116 -0.75 -3.57 -8.40
CA GLY A 116 -2.12 -4.09 -8.40
C GLY A 116 -2.17 -5.60 -8.21
N LEU A 117 -1.28 -6.37 -8.85
CA LEU A 117 -1.16 -7.82 -8.61
C LEU A 117 -0.75 -8.12 -7.16
N GLY A 118 0.16 -7.33 -6.59
CA GLY A 118 0.54 -7.42 -5.19
C GLY A 118 -0.64 -7.22 -4.25
N ILE A 119 -1.45 -6.16 -4.48
CA ILE A 119 -2.69 -5.91 -3.72
C ILE A 119 -3.67 -7.07 -3.88
N LEU A 120 -3.88 -7.56 -5.09
CA LEU A 120 -4.82 -8.65 -5.38
C LEU A 120 -4.43 -9.94 -4.64
N LEU A 121 -3.18 -10.37 -4.79
CA LEU A 121 -2.65 -11.58 -4.14
C LEU A 121 -2.63 -11.41 -2.62
N GLY A 122 -2.09 -10.29 -2.13
CA GLY A 122 -2.03 -9.97 -0.70
C GLY A 122 -3.42 -9.97 -0.06
N SER A 123 -4.40 -9.29 -0.66
CA SER A 123 -5.77 -9.22 -0.15
C SER A 123 -6.46 -10.58 -0.18
N SER A 124 -6.22 -11.37 -1.22
CA SER A 124 -6.77 -12.73 -1.33
C SER A 124 -6.21 -13.66 -0.25
N ILE A 125 -4.90 -13.61 -0.01
CA ILE A 125 -4.23 -14.41 1.03
C ILE A 125 -4.68 -13.95 2.41
N ILE A 126 -4.67 -12.64 2.69
CA ILE A 126 -5.13 -12.08 3.97
C ILE A 126 -6.59 -12.44 4.21
N GLY A 127 -7.46 -12.33 3.19
CA GLY A 127 -8.86 -12.73 3.26
C GLY A 127 -9.06 -14.21 3.62
N PHE A 128 -8.18 -15.09 3.16
CA PHE A 128 -8.15 -16.50 3.57
C PHE A 128 -7.65 -16.67 5.01
N LEU A 129 -6.56 -15.99 5.37
CA LEU A 129 -5.94 -16.05 6.70
C LEU A 129 -6.80 -15.45 7.81
N TYR A 130 -7.74 -14.56 7.49
CA TYR A 130 -8.67 -13.98 8.45
C TYR A 130 -9.42 -15.02 9.30
N LYS A 131 -9.65 -16.22 8.76
CA LYS A 131 -10.32 -17.33 9.47
C LYS A 131 -9.48 -17.90 10.63
N ASN A 132 -8.17 -17.70 10.61
CA ASN A 132 -7.22 -18.29 11.57
C ASN A 132 -6.77 -17.30 12.65
N GLY A 133 -7.32 -16.08 12.66
CA GLY A 133 -7.05 -15.05 13.66
C GLY A 133 -5.85 -14.14 13.34
N ALA A 134 -5.73 -13.05 14.11
CA ALA A 134 -4.80 -11.94 13.87
C ALA A 134 -3.31 -12.34 13.83
N ALA A 135 -2.91 -13.35 14.63
CA ALA A 135 -1.52 -13.81 14.68
C ALA A 135 -1.04 -14.36 13.33
N THR A 136 -1.91 -15.07 12.59
CA THR A 136 -1.54 -15.61 11.27
C THR A 136 -1.37 -14.52 10.22
N ILE A 137 -2.19 -13.47 10.28
CA ILE A 137 -2.04 -12.29 9.43
C ILE A 137 -0.73 -11.56 9.77
N GLY A 138 -0.44 -11.37 11.06
CA GLY A 138 0.81 -10.77 11.53
C GLY A 138 2.05 -11.53 11.04
N PHE A 139 2.04 -12.87 11.10
CA PHE A 139 3.11 -13.70 10.58
C PHE A 139 3.29 -13.57 9.07
N PHE A 140 2.18 -13.57 8.30
CA PHE A 140 2.25 -13.34 6.86
C PHE A 140 2.88 -11.98 6.53
N CYS A 141 2.39 -10.89 7.13
CA CYS A 141 2.95 -9.55 6.95
C CYS A 141 4.45 -9.48 7.29
N LEU A 142 4.87 -10.14 8.37
CA LEU A 142 6.27 -10.28 8.77
C LEU A 142 7.13 -10.93 7.68
N THR A 143 6.70 -12.07 7.17
CA THR A 143 7.44 -12.82 6.15
C THR A 143 7.55 -12.03 4.84
N THR A 144 6.48 -11.35 4.43
CA THR A 144 6.49 -10.51 3.23
C THR A 144 7.39 -9.29 3.40
N GLN A 145 7.45 -8.70 4.60
CA GLN A 145 8.31 -7.56 4.90
C GLN A 145 9.80 -7.96 4.85
N ILE A 146 10.15 -9.10 5.42
CA ILE A 146 11.51 -9.65 5.37
C ILE A 146 11.92 -9.94 3.91
N ALA A 147 11.03 -10.54 3.12
CA ALA A 147 11.30 -10.79 1.71
C ALA A 147 11.56 -9.48 0.93
N ALA A 148 10.76 -8.44 1.18
CA ALA A 148 10.94 -7.12 0.57
C ALA A 148 12.29 -6.49 0.94
N LEU A 149 12.69 -6.58 2.23
CA LEU A 149 14.00 -6.13 2.70
C LEU A 149 15.15 -6.83 1.96
N LEU A 150 15.09 -8.15 1.85
CA LEU A 150 16.13 -8.93 1.18
C LEU A 150 16.27 -8.56 -0.30
N ILE A 151 15.15 -8.36 -1.01
CA ILE A 151 15.15 -7.92 -2.40
C ILE A 151 15.77 -6.51 -2.51
N PHE A 152 15.37 -5.59 -1.64
CA PHE A 152 15.89 -4.22 -1.64
C PHE A 152 17.41 -4.18 -1.43
N PHE A 153 17.93 -4.90 -0.43
CA PHE A 153 19.37 -4.97 -0.19
C PHE A 153 20.12 -5.62 -1.35
N LYS A 154 19.57 -6.67 -1.97
CA LYS A 154 20.18 -7.32 -3.13
C LYS A 154 20.33 -6.36 -4.31
N ILE A 155 19.29 -5.58 -4.62
CA ILE A 155 19.35 -4.58 -5.71
C ILE A 155 20.39 -3.50 -5.40
N ARG A 156 20.43 -3.02 -4.16
CA ARG A 156 21.40 -1.99 -3.75
C ARG A 156 22.86 -2.47 -3.81
N LEU A 157 23.10 -3.75 -3.54
CA LEU A 157 24.43 -4.35 -3.67
C LEU A 157 24.85 -4.46 -5.15
N ILE A 158 23.93 -4.84 -6.04
CA ILE A 158 24.22 -4.96 -7.48
C ILE A 158 24.55 -3.59 -8.10
N ASN A 159 23.88 -2.51 -7.68
CA ASN A 159 24.11 -1.16 -8.21
C ASN A 159 25.28 -0.40 -7.55
N ARG A 160 26.06 -1.07 -6.69
CA ARG A 160 27.24 -0.47 -6.02
C ARG A 160 28.57 -0.79 -6.70
N ASP A 161 28.57 -1.66 -7.71
CA ASP A 161 29.69 -1.97 -8.61
C ASP A 161 29.56 -1.20 -9.93
#